data_AF-A0A939XMK1-F1
#
_entry.id   AF-A0A939XMK1-F1
#
_cell.length_a   1.000
_cell.length_b   1.000
_cell.length_c   1.000
_cell.angle_alpha   90.00
_cell.angle_beta   90.00
_cell.angle_gamma   90.00
#
_symmetry.space_group_name_H-M   'P 1'
#
loop_
_entity.id
_entity.type
_entity.pdbx_description
1 polymer ?
#
loop_
_entity_poly.entity_id
_entity_poly.type
_entity_poly.pdbx_seq_one_letter_code
_entity_poly.pdbx_strand_id
1 'polypeptide(L)'
;FTLGCWLRGIPVAVRAESYSNLDAITVMLGYKIFNLHIGYSYDFTIGHLLSSTGGSHELSVQYEFQPKAKSKKRHSVIACPRL
;
A
#
# COMPACT_ATOMS: atom_id res chain seq x y z
N PHE A 1 -11.20 -5.75 2.57
CA PHE A 1 -11.09 -4.28 2.62
C PHE A 1 -9.93 -3.95 3.55
N THR A 2 -9.20 -2.87 3.29
CA THR A 2 -8.02 -2.44 4.04
C THR A 2 -8.25 -1.01 4.49
N LEU A 3 -7.98 -0.71 5.76
CA LEU A 3 -8.00 0.64 6.31
C LEU A 3 -6.64 0.89 6.93
N GLY A 4 -6.07 2.07 6.70
CA GLY A 4 -4.78 2.46 7.24
C GLY A 4 -4.76 3.94 7.56
N CYS A 5 -3.96 4.31 8.57
CA CYS A 5 -3.57 5.69 8.79
C CYS A 5 -2.07 5.72 9.07
N TRP A 6 -1.42 6.77 8.61
CA TRP A 6 0.00 6.99 8.81
C TRP A 6 0.24 8.42 9.27
N LEU A 7 1.15 8.59 10.22
CA LEU A 7 1.52 9.90 10.75
C LEU A 7 2.96 10.21 10.34
N ARG A 8 3.16 11.29 9.60
CA ARG A 8 4.47 11.80 9.24
C ARG A 8 4.88 12.91 10.21
N GLY A 9 5.73 12.57 11.18
CA GLY A 9 6.26 13.50 12.18
C GLY A 9 6.83 12.79 13.42
N ILE A 10 7.54 13.52 14.27
CA ILE A 10 8.06 13.02 15.55
C ILE A 10 7.13 13.52 16.66
N PRO A 11 6.34 12.64 17.32
CA PRO A 11 5.41 13.06 18.37
C PRO A 11 6.12 13.45 19.69
N VAL A 12 7.39 13.06 19.87
CA VAL A 12 8.17 13.34 21.09
C VAL A 12 9.05 14.56 20.89
N ALA A 13 8.45 15.74 21.02
CA ALA A 13 9.20 16.97 21.26
C ALA A 13 9.54 17.06 22.75
N VAL A 14 10.82 16.91 23.09
CA VAL A 14 11.35 17.05 24.46
C VAL A 14 11.21 18.49 25.00
N ARG A 15 10.73 19.46 24.20
CA ARG A 15 10.42 20.82 24.64
C ARG A 15 9.16 21.36 23.96
N ALA A 16 8.20 21.72 24.80
CA ALA A 16 6.83 22.11 24.47
C ALA A 16 6.70 23.58 24.02
N GLU A 17 7.36 23.96 22.92
CA GLU A 17 7.26 25.35 22.39
C GLU A 17 6.75 25.42 20.96
N SER A 18 6.53 24.30 20.27
CA SER A 18 5.93 24.34 18.93
C SER A 18 5.22 23.04 18.60
N TYR A 19 3.89 23.11 18.51
CA TYR A 19 3.01 22.11 17.86
C TYR A 19 3.31 21.91 16.35
N SER A 20 4.49 22.34 15.88
CA SER A 20 4.90 22.47 14.49
C SER A 20 5.64 21.25 13.92
N ASN A 21 5.89 20.21 14.72
CA ASN A 21 6.68 19.06 14.28
C ASN A 21 5.82 17.93 13.64
N LEU A 22 4.50 18.14 13.61
CA LEU A 22 3.53 17.28 12.94
C LEU A 22 3.30 17.80 11.53
N ASP A 23 3.79 17.05 10.55
CA ASP A 23 3.87 17.50 9.16
C ASP A 23 2.59 17.07 8.40
N ALA A 24 2.21 15.79 8.48
CA ALA A 24 1.00 15.27 7.82
C ALA A 24 0.41 13.99 8.46
N ILE A 25 -0.90 13.80 8.29
CA ILE A 25 -1.63 12.53 8.47
C ILE A 25 -2.04 12.03 7.09
N THR A 26 -1.71 10.79 6.77
CA THR A 26 -2.22 10.09 5.59
C THR A 26 -3.28 9.09 6.01
N VAL A 27 -4.44 9.11 5.35
CA VAL A 27 -5.50 8.10 5.50
C VAL A 27 -5.51 7.23 4.25
N MET A 28 -5.67 5.92 4.41
CA MET A 28 -5.68 4.96 3.32
C MET A 28 -6.90 4.05 3.41
N LEU A 29 -7.56 3.84 2.26
CA LEU A 29 -8.70 2.95 2.07
C LEU A 29 -8.36 2.01 0.91
N GLY A 30 -8.60 0.71 1.08
CA GLY A 30 -8.30 -0.30 0.07
C GLY A 30 -9.41 -1.32 -0.09
N TYR A 31 -9.69 -1.73 -1.32
CA TYR A 31 -10.67 -2.75 -1.63
C TYR A 31 -10.12 -3.73 -2.68
N LYS A 32 -10.24 -5.03 -2.40
CA LYS A 32 -9.79 -6.11 -3.28
C LYS A 32 -10.99 -6.84 -3.88
N ILE A 33 -11.05 -6.90 -5.21
CA ILE A 33 -12.06 -7.58 -6.01
C ILE A 33 -11.37 -8.58 -6.91
N PHE A 34 -11.46 -9.88 -6.59
CA PHE A 34 -10.76 -10.95 -7.30
C PHE A 34 -9.25 -10.68 -7.42
N ASN A 35 -8.81 -10.31 -8.63
CA ASN A 35 -7.41 -10.02 -8.99
C ASN A 35 -7.10 -8.52 -9.03
N LEU A 36 -8.08 -7.67 -8.77
CA LEU A 36 -7.96 -6.22 -8.84
C LEU A 36 -8.00 -5.64 -7.43
N HIS A 37 -7.04 -4.79 -7.09
CA HIS A 37 -7.01 -4.05 -5.83
C HIS A 37 -7.05 -2.56 -6.16
N ILE A 38 -7.98 -1.85 -5.52
CA ILE A 38 -8.11 -0.40 -5.61
C ILE A 38 -7.75 0.17 -4.25
N GLY A 39 -6.83 1.12 -4.22
CA GLY A 39 -6.50 1.89 -3.05
C GLY A 39 -6.76 3.37 -3.28
N TYR A 40 -7.19 4.06 -2.24
CA TYR A 40 -7.33 5.50 -2.19
C TYR A 40 -6.60 6.02 -0.95
N SER A 41 -5.74 7.01 -1.13
CA SER A 41 -5.03 7.68 -0.03
C SER A 41 -5.32 9.17 -0.04
N TYR A 42 -5.37 9.74 1.16
CA TYR A 42 -5.52 11.17 1.36
C TYR A 42 -4.49 11.68 2.35
N ASP A 43 -3.65 12.59 1.89
CA ASP A 43 -2.61 13.23 2.69
C ASP A 43 -3.12 14.56 3.23
N PHE A 44 -3.39 14.61 4.53
CA PHE A 44 -3.81 15.79 5.26
C PHE A 44 -2.62 16.43 5.98
N THR A 45 -2.16 17.60 5.53
CA THR A 45 -1.05 18.33 6.15
C THR A 45 -1.56 19.17 7.33
N ILE A 46 -0.99 19.04 8.53
CA ILE A 46 -1.53 19.72 9.74
C ILE A 46 -0.92 21.11 9.95
N GLY A 47 0.25 21.39 9.36
CA GLY A 47 1.00 22.63 9.58
C GLY A 47 0.47 23.87 8.84
N HIS A 48 1.28 24.93 8.82
CA HIS A 48 0.98 26.23 8.18
C HIS A 48 0.69 26.16 6.67
N LEU A 49 0.91 24.99 6.03
CA LEU A 49 0.54 24.71 4.64
C LEU A 49 -0.92 24.27 4.46
N LEU A 50 -1.64 23.95 5.54
CA LEU A 50 -3.04 23.51 5.49
C LEU A 50 -3.95 24.56 4.81
N SER A 51 -3.63 25.85 4.97
CA SER A 51 -4.38 26.95 4.34
C SER A 51 -4.12 27.12 2.84
N SER A 52 -3.10 26.47 2.27
CA SER A 52 -2.63 26.73 0.90
C SER A 52 -2.98 25.61 -0.08
N THR A 53 -2.87 24.34 0.33
CA THR A 53 -2.99 23.21 -0.61
C THR A 53 -4.14 22.25 -0.33
N GLY A 54 -4.77 22.30 0.86
CA GLY A 54 -5.93 21.48 1.21
C GLY A 54 -5.65 19.98 1.39
N GLY A 55 -4.54 19.46 0.87
CA GLY A 55 -4.14 18.05 0.93
C GLY A 55 -3.82 17.47 -0.46
N SER A 56 -3.55 16.17 -0.52
CA SER A 56 -3.36 15.43 -1.78
C SER A 56 -4.25 14.19 -1.83
N HIS A 57 -4.97 14.00 -2.95
CA HIS A 57 -5.78 12.82 -3.21
C HIS A 57 -5.02 11.88 -4.14
N GLU A 58 -4.84 10.64 -3.72
CA GLU A 58 -4.12 9.64 -4.50
C GLU A 58 -4.99 8.40 -4.74
N LEU A 59 -4.93 7.88 -5.96
CA LEU A 59 -5.65 6.69 -6.39
C LEU A 59 -4.63 5.66 -6.89
N SER A 60 -4.69 4.45 -6.34
CA SER A 60 -3.86 3.31 -6.73
C SER A 60 -4.73 2.17 -7.26
N VAL A 61 -4.28 1.57 -8.36
CA VAL A 61 -4.92 0.40 -8.95
C VAL A 61 -3.84 -0.65 -9.19
N GLN A 62 -4.05 -1.84 -8.66
CA GLN A 62 -3.13 -2.97 -8.81
C GLN A 62 -3.90 -4.14 -9.41
N TYR A 63 -3.34 -4.77 -10.43
CA TYR A 63 -3.91 -5.96 -11.05
C TYR A 63 -2.92 -7.12 -10.97
N GLU A 64 -3.36 -8.22 -10.37
CA GLU A 64 -2.56 -9.40 -10.13
C GLU A 64 -2.80 -10.43 -11.24
N PHE A 65 -1.79 -10.63 -12.11
CA PHE A 65 -1.83 -11.72 -13.08
C PHE A 65 -1.51 -13.03 -12.37
N GLN A 66 -2.51 -13.89 -12.17
CA GLN A 66 -2.27 -15.27 -11.72
C GLN A 66 -1.93 -16.13 -12.95
N PRO A 67 -0.65 -16.48 -13.19
CA PRO A 67 -0.35 -17.50 -14.19
C PRO A 67 -1.01 -18.79 -13.74
N LYS A 68 -1.90 -19.35 -14.57
CA LYS A 68 -2.40 -20.71 -14.36
C LYS A 68 -1.19 -21.60 -14.17
N ALA A 69 -1.04 -22.22 -13.00
CA ALA A 69 0.02 -23.18 -12.76
C ALA A 69 -0.05 -24.18 -13.91
N LYS A 70 0.92 -24.14 -14.83
CA LYS A 70 1.03 -25.17 -15.85
C LYS A 70 1.15 -26.45 -15.05
N SER A 71 0.10 -27.28 -15.08
CA SER A 71 0.14 -28.62 -14.53
C SER A 71 1.48 -29.16 -14.97
N LYS A 72 2.38 -29.43 -13.99
CA LYS A 72 3.67 -30.04 -14.30
C LYS A 72 3.26 -31.33 -14.97
N LYS A 73 3.28 -31.37 -16.31
CA LYS A 73 3.18 -32.61 -17.05
C LYS A 73 4.24 -33.46 -16.38
N ARG A 74 3.84 -34.49 -15.62
CA ARG A 74 4.78 -35.46 -15.12
C ARG A 74 5.48 -35.92 -16.38
N HIS A 75 6.73 -35.50 -16.57
CA HIS A 75 7.56 -36.07 -17.61
C HIS A 75 7.47 -37.56 -17.33
N SER A 76 6.87 -38.30 -18.26
CA SER A 76 6.82 -39.76 -18.17
C SER A 76 8.25 -40.17 -17.94
N VAL A 77 8.55 -40.70 -16.75
CA VAL A 77 9.88 -41.16 -16.43
C VAL A 77 10.14 -42.25 -17.46
N ILE A 78 11.01 -41.98 -18.42
CA ILE A 78 11.42 -42.98 -19.41
C ILE A 78 12.08 -44.06 -18.57
N ALA A 79 11.46 -45.24 -18.51
CA ALA A 79 12.01 -46.35 -17.76
C ALA A 79 13.39 -46.67 -18.33
N CYS A 80 14.43 -46.68 -17.48
CA CYS A 80 15.77 -47.00 -17.91
C CYS A 80 15.79 -48.40 -18.54
N PRO A 81 16.44 -48.58 -19.71
CA PRO A 81 16.66 -49.92 -20.26
C PRO A 81 17.48 -50.72 -19.24
N ARG A 82 16.98 -51.89 -18.85
CA ARG A 82 17.79 -52.85 -18.10
C ARG A 82 18.53 -53.72 -19.10
N LEU A 83 19.86 -53.74 -18.98
CA LEU A 83 20.76 -54.66 -19.67
C LEU A 83 20.52 -56.10 -19.21
#